data_AF-A0A935B9T3-F1
#
_entry.id   AF-A0A935B9T3-F1
#
_cell.length_a   1.000
_cell.length_b   1.000
_cell.length_c   1.000
_cell.angle_alpha   90.00
_cell.angle_beta   90.00
_cell.angle_gamma   90.00
#
_symmetry.space_group_name_H-M   'P 1'
#
loop_
_entity.id
_entity.type
_entity.pdbx_description
1 polymer ?
#
loop_
_entity_poly.entity_id
_entity_poly.type
_entity_poly.pdbx_seq_one_letter_code
_entity_poly.pdbx_strand_id
1 'polypeptide(L)'
;MSLQSPIIAFEAFSDSPVSSEIQNCTEMQRLVEKTYNFRVADLTEEQQRQKSEEDNEFSKFVRAKPTVTIPCLVTALKSPSANRYFLYSGSTLLYSMDRSEATKKLLISSLARTDLTEVSFPFWLELILAHSLEGFDTSAAVENWLKDTRTSYQISRRGPVLDRKQAFFHLIGSIDEKHATPLLEKIGSEKDNPLRLTSSTYSYFRKPLKPERRH
;
A
#
# COMPACT_ATOMS: atom_id res chain seq x y z
N MET A 1 -68.64 2.47 28.66
CA MET A 1 -67.66 2.41 27.57
C MET A 1 -66.30 2.16 28.22
N SER A 2 -65.81 0.93 28.16
CA SER A 2 -64.56 0.51 28.81
C SER A 2 -63.47 0.46 27.74
N LEU A 3 -62.42 1.27 27.88
CA LEU A 3 -61.30 1.35 26.96
C LEU A 3 -60.18 0.44 27.49
N GLN A 4 -59.92 -0.64 26.76
CA GLN A 4 -58.90 -1.64 27.06
C GLN A 4 -57.66 -1.32 26.22
N SER A 5 -56.61 -0.82 26.87
CA SER A 5 -55.32 -0.53 26.21
C SER A 5 -54.54 -1.82 25.97
N PRO A 6 -53.87 -1.99 24.81
CA PRO A 6 -53.04 -3.15 24.55
C PRO A 6 -51.67 -3.02 25.21
N ILE A 7 -51.24 -4.09 25.89
CA ILE A 7 -49.90 -4.26 26.43
C ILE A 7 -49.00 -4.69 25.26
N ILE A 8 -48.09 -3.80 24.83
CA ILE A 8 -47.05 -4.15 23.85
C ILE A 8 -45.94 -4.88 24.61
N ALA A 9 -45.79 -6.18 24.33
CA ALA A 9 -44.68 -6.97 24.81
C ALA A 9 -43.39 -6.56 24.07
N PHE A 10 -42.43 -6.00 24.80
CA PHE A 10 -41.07 -5.76 24.31
C PHE A 10 -40.30 -7.09 24.38
N GLU A 11 -40.11 -7.75 23.24
CA GLU A 11 -39.21 -8.90 23.15
C GLU A 11 -37.77 -8.41 23.33
N ALA A 12 -37.12 -8.92 24.37
CA ALA A 12 -35.71 -8.69 24.63
C ALA A 12 -34.87 -9.46 23.61
N PHE A 13 -34.26 -8.74 22.67
CA PHE A 13 -33.18 -9.27 21.83
C PHE A 13 -31.92 -9.46 22.70
N SER A 14 -31.83 -10.62 23.35
CA SER A 14 -30.63 -11.08 24.03
C SER A 14 -29.66 -11.75 23.06
N ASP A 15 -28.37 -11.46 23.28
CA ASP A 15 -27.16 -12.03 22.70
C ASP A 15 -26.67 -11.51 21.34
N SER A 16 -25.98 -10.37 21.43
CA SER A 16 -25.17 -9.78 20.37
C SER A 16 -23.82 -10.52 20.20
N PRO A 17 -23.44 -10.95 18.98
CA PRO A 17 -22.12 -11.54 18.68
C PRO A 17 -20.94 -10.54 18.67
N VAL A 18 -21.18 -9.27 19.02
CA VAL A 18 -20.22 -8.15 18.93
C VAL A 18 -18.98 -8.35 19.82
N SER A 19 -19.08 -9.14 20.90
CA SER A 19 -17.97 -9.29 21.85
C SER A 19 -16.76 -10.04 21.28
N SER A 20 -16.94 -10.98 20.35
CA SER A 20 -15.82 -11.80 19.85
C SER A 20 -15.03 -11.08 18.76
N GLU A 21 -15.69 -10.31 17.89
CA GLU A 21 -15.02 -9.53 16.83
C GLU A 21 -14.11 -8.45 17.40
N ILE A 22 -14.58 -7.71 18.42
CA ILE A 22 -13.78 -6.69 19.11
C ILE A 22 -12.53 -7.33 19.73
N GLN A 23 -12.68 -8.46 20.42
CA GLN A 23 -11.55 -9.18 21.02
C GLN A 23 -10.53 -9.61 19.97
N ASN A 24 -10.97 -10.10 18.81
CA ASN A 24 -10.06 -10.49 17.73
C ASN A 24 -9.29 -9.30 17.14
N CYS A 25 -9.95 -8.14 16.96
CA CYS A 25 -9.26 -6.94 16.47
C CYS A 25 -8.28 -6.38 17.51
N THR A 26 -8.63 -6.41 18.81
CA THR A 26 -7.70 -6.03 19.89
C THR A 26 -6.48 -6.93 19.92
N GLU A 27 -6.66 -8.25 19.84
CA GLU A 27 -5.53 -9.19 19.80
C GLU A 27 -4.67 -8.99 18.55
N MET A 28 -5.30 -8.76 17.39
CA MET A 28 -4.55 -8.48 16.17
C MET A 28 -3.76 -7.16 16.27
N GLN A 29 -4.33 -6.11 16.86
CA GLN A 29 -3.61 -4.85 17.09
C GLN A 29 -2.39 -5.06 18.00
N ARG A 30 -2.56 -5.84 19.08
CA ARG A 30 -1.46 -6.23 19.97
C ARG A 30 -0.36 -7.00 19.22
N LEU A 31 -0.73 -7.91 18.32
CA LEU A 31 0.21 -8.63 17.47
C LEU A 31 0.93 -7.69 16.49
N VAL A 32 0.22 -6.76 15.85
CA VAL A 32 0.83 -5.75 14.96
C VAL A 32 1.88 -4.93 15.72
N GLU A 33 1.54 -4.44 16.91
CA GLU A 33 2.47 -3.67 17.75
C GLU A 33 3.68 -4.50 18.16
N LYS A 34 3.48 -5.75 18.59
CA LYS A 34 4.58 -6.65 18.95
C LYS A 34 5.50 -6.92 17.76
N THR A 35 4.93 -7.24 16.60
CA THR A 35 5.69 -7.65 15.42
C THR A 35 6.43 -6.45 14.82
N TYR A 36 5.75 -5.32 14.60
CA TYR A 36 6.23 -4.24 13.72
C TYR A 36 6.78 -3.00 14.44
N ASN A 37 6.87 -2.98 15.77
CA ASN A 37 7.47 -1.84 16.50
C ASN A 37 9.00 -1.84 16.44
N PHE A 38 9.56 -1.74 15.24
CA PHE A 38 11.00 -1.66 14.97
C PHE A 38 11.29 -0.88 13.68
N ARG A 39 12.58 -0.61 13.43
CA ARG A 39 13.10 -0.11 12.16
C ARG A 39 14.16 -1.09 11.65
N VAL A 40 14.03 -1.58 10.42
CA VAL A 40 14.96 -2.54 9.79
C VAL A 40 16.38 -1.98 9.77
N ALA A 41 16.53 -0.68 9.52
CA ALA A 41 17.83 -0.01 9.50
C ALA A 41 18.60 -0.11 10.85
N ASP A 42 17.90 -0.32 11.95
CA ASP A 42 18.48 -0.42 13.30
C ASP A 42 18.76 -1.87 13.73
N LEU A 43 18.46 -2.86 12.87
CA LEU A 43 18.58 -4.29 13.20
C LEU A 43 19.85 -4.92 12.60
N THR A 44 20.49 -5.78 13.38
CA THR A 44 21.50 -6.73 12.88
C THR A 44 20.87 -7.81 11.99
N GLU A 45 21.66 -8.52 11.19
CA GLU A 45 21.16 -9.63 10.37
C GLU A 45 20.41 -10.69 11.19
N GLU A 46 20.91 -11.00 12.39
CA GLU A 46 20.27 -11.96 13.29
C GLU A 46 18.91 -11.45 13.79
N GLN A 47 18.82 -10.16 14.15
CA GLN A 47 17.55 -9.55 14.55
C GLN A 47 16.57 -9.45 13.38
N GLN A 48 17.05 -9.18 12.16
CA GLN A 48 16.22 -9.19 10.96
C GLN A 48 15.64 -10.59 10.69
N ARG A 49 16.44 -11.64 10.89
CA ARG A 49 15.96 -13.04 10.79
C ARG A 49 14.86 -13.32 11.82
N GLN A 50 15.08 -12.96 13.08
CA GLN A 50 14.07 -13.13 14.14
C GLN A 50 12.78 -12.36 13.83
N LYS A 51 12.88 -11.11 13.36
CA LYS A 51 11.72 -10.33 12.94
C LYS A 51 11.00 -10.91 11.73
N SER A 52 11.72 -11.53 10.80
CA SER A 52 11.11 -12.26 9.69
C SER A 52 10.32 -13.48 10.18
N GLU A 53 10.78 -14.18 11.22
CA GLU A 53 10.03 -15.28 11.84
C GLU A 53 8.75 -14.76 12.53
N GLU A 54 8.81 -13.64 13.24
CA GLU A 54 7.63 -13.00 13.84
C GLU A 54 6.61 -12.53 12.79
N ASP A 55 7.06 -11.98 11.65
CA ASP A 55 6.21 -11.60 10.51
C ASP A 55 5.53 -12.83 9.87
N ASN A 56 6.25 -13.95 9.80
CA ASN A 56 5.70 -15.23 9.35
C ASN A 56 4.63 -15.78 10.32
N GLU A 57 4.86 -15.68 11.64
CA GLU A 57 3.88 -16.06 12.66
C GLU A 57 2.61 -15.20 12.58
N PHE A 58 2.77 -13.88 12.47
CA PHE A 58 1.66 -12.96 12.26
C PHE A 58 0.88 -13.33 10.99
N SER A 59 1.57 -13.57 9.88
CA SER A 59 0.96 -13.98 8.62
C SER A 59 0.17 -15.30 8.75
N LYS A 60 0.71 -16.29 9.48
CA LYS A 60 -0.01 -17.55 9.77
C LYS A 60 -1.27 -17.31 10.60
N PHE A 61 -1.18 -16.46 11.62
CA PHE A 61 -2.33 -16.09 12.47
C PHE A 61 -3.46 -15.49 11.63
N VAL A 62 -3.14 -14.51 10.78
CA VAL A 62 -4.13 -13.86 9.91
C VAL A 62 -4.76 -14.88 8.95
N ARG A 63 -3.95 -15.71 8.30
CA ARG A 63 -4.40 -16.73 7.33
C ARG A 63 -5.23 -17.85 7.95
N ALA A 64 -5.07 -18.13 9.24
CA ALA A 64 -5.80 -19.20 9.92
C ALA A 64 -7.30 -18.90 10.07
N LYS A 65 -7.69 -17.62 10.13
CA LYS A 65 -9.09 -17.19 10.38
C LYS A 65 -9.48 -15.98 9.53
N PRO A 66 -9.39 -16.05 8.19
CA PRO A 66 -9.48 -14.88 7.31
C PRO A 66 -10.80 -14.10 7.47
N THR A 67 -11.93 -14.80 7.65
CA THR A 67 -13.25 -14.17 7.84
C THR A 67 -13.28 -13.22 9.04
N VAL A 68 -12.48 -13.51 10.07
CA VAL A 68 -12.43 -12.73 11.31
C VAL A 68 -11.29 -11.71 11.29
N THR A 69 -10.13 -12.06 10.73
CA THR A 69 -8.92 -11.24 10.79
C THR A 69 -8.83 -10.19 9.69
N ILE A 70 -9.40 -10.43 8.50
CA ILE A 70 -9.34 -9.48 7.38
C ILE A 70 -9.99 -8.12 7.73
N PRO A 71 -11.19 -8.04 8.32
CA PRO A 71 -11.78 -6.77 8.70
C PRO A 71 -10.91 -5.98 9.69
N CYS A 72 -10.30 -6.68 10.65
CA CYS A 72 -9.36 -6.09 11.59
C CYS A 72 -8.11 -5.58 10.86
N LEU A 73 -7.52 -6.37 9.95
CA LEU A 73 -6.33 -6.00 9.18
C LEU A 73 -6.56 -4.76 8.32
N VAL A 74 -7.71 -4.68 7.65
CA VAL A 74 -8.14 -3.49 6.89
C VAL A 74 -8.21 -2.25 7.80
N THR A 75 -8.75 -2.41 9.01
CA THR A 75 -8.83 -1.31 9.99
C THR A 75 -7.44 -0.85 10.44
N ALA A 76 -6.54 -1.79 10.76
CA ALA A 76 -5.17 -1.48 11.17
C ALA A 76 -4.39 -0.76 10.05
N LEU A 77 -4.50 -1.20 8.80
CA LEU A 77 -3.84 -0.58 7.65
C LEU A 77 -4.34 0.84 7.34
N LYS A 78 -5.63 1.11 7.60
CA LYS A 78 -6.22 2.44 7.43
C LYS A 78 -5.80 3.42 8.52
N SER A 79 -5.26 2.95 9.65
CA SER A 79 -4.83 3.83 10.73
C SER A 79 -3.79 4.84 10.25
N PRO A 80 -3.94 6.14 10.58
CA PRO A 80 -2.91 7.14 10.26
C PRO A 80 -1.60 6.89 11.03
N SER A 81 -1.66 6.23 12.19
CA SER A 81 -0.50 5.86 13.02
C SER A 81 0.09 4.49 12.69
N ALA A 82 -0.41 3.80 11.65
CA ALA A 82 0.14 2.52 11.23
C ALA A 82 1.65 2.60 10.97
N ASN A 83 2.41 1.65 11.52
CA ASN A 83 3.85 1.55 11.27
C ASN A 83 4.14 1.44 9.77
N ARG A 84 5.17 2.14 9.28
CA ARG A 84 5.47 2.24 7.85
C ARG A 84 5.90 0.92 7.20
N TYR A 85 6.60 0.05 7.94
CA TYR A 85 6.92 -1.30 7.48
C TYR A 85 5.67 -2.19 7.49
N PHE A 86 4.81 -2.06 8.50
CA PHE A 86 3.52 -2.75 8.52
C PHE A 86 2.61 -2.37 7.35
N LEU A 87 2.60 -1.10 6.92
CA LEU A 87 1.88 -0.68 5.72
C LEU A 87 2.31 -1.48 4.49
N TYR A 88 3.58 -1.89 4.38
CA TYR A 88 4.05 -2.75 3.30
C TYR A 88 3.72 -4.24 3.56
N SER A 89 4.17 -4.82 4.67
CA SER A 89 3.97 -6.25 4.94
C SER A 89 2.48 -6.60 5.08
N GLY A 90 1.74 -5.85 5.89
CA GLY A 90 0.33 -6.11 6.15
C GLY A 90 -0.56 -5.94 4.91
N SER A 91 -0.30 -4.94 4.06
CA SER A 91 -1.10 -4.74 2.84
C SER A 91 -0.79 -5.76 1.75
N THR A 92 0.46 -6.19 1.62
CA THR A 92 0.85 -7.28 0.70
C THR A 92 0.30 -8.62 1.16
N LEU A 93 0.29 -8.88 2.48
CA LEU A 93 -0.41 -10.01 3.08
C LEU A 93 -1.90 -9.97 2.76
N LEU A 94 -2.58 -8.84 2.99
CA LEU A 94 -4.00 -8.68 2.66
C LEU A 94 -4.26 -8.96 1.17
N TYR A 95 -3.47 -8.36 0.27
CA TYR A 95 -3.58 -8.57 -1.17
C TYR A 95 -3.37 -10.03 -1.61
N SER A 96 -2.54 -10.77 -0.89
CA SER A 96 -2.33 -12.20 -1.17
C SER A 96 -3.54 -13.09 -0.82
N MET A 97 -4.45 -12.60 0.02
CA MET A 97 -5.65 -13.31 0.46
C MET A 97 -6.92 -12.80 -0.22
N ASP A 98 -6.98 -11.51 -0.53
CA ASP A 98 -8.08 -10.86 -1.23
C ASP A 98 -7.53 -9.96 -2.35
N ARG A 99 -7.99 -10.19 -3.59
CA ARG A 99 -7.59 -9.39 -4.77
C ARG A 99 -8.71 -8.47 -5.26
N SER A 100 -9.71 -8.20 -4.42
CA SER A 100 -10.76 -7.23 -4.71
C SER A 100 -10.19 -5.85 -5.04
N GLU A 101 -10.96 -5.06 -5.79
CA GLU A 101 -10.59 -3.69 -6.13
C GLU A 101 -10.36 -2.83 -4.87
N ALA A 102 -11.16 -3.04 -3.82
CA ALA A 102 -11.00 -2.34 -2.54
C ALA A 102 -9.66 -2.66 -1.89
N THR A 103 -9.23 -3.92 -1.91
CA THR A 103 -7.93 -4.33 -1.37
C THR A 103 -6.77 -3.80 -2.22
N LYS A 104 -6.89 -3.79 -3.56
CA LYS A 104 -5.89 -3.15 -4.44
C LYS A 104 -5.72 -1.67 -4.15
N LYS A 105 -6.82 -0.92 -3.98
CA LYS A 105 -6.80 0.49 -3.57
C LYS A 105 -6.10 0.67 -2.22
N LEU A 106 -6.40 -0.18 -1.25
CA LEU A 106 -5.77 -0.14 0.07
C LEU A 106 -4.27 -0.47 -0.01
N LEU A 107 -3.87 -1.46 -0.80
CA LEU A 107 -2.47 -1.79 -1.07
C LEU A 107 -1.72 -0.57 -1.61
N ILE A 108 -2.20 0.04 -2.69
CA ILE A 108 -1.55 1.20 -3.30
C ILE A 108 -1.44 2.36 -2.32
N SER A 109 -2.52 2.66 -1.58
CA SER A 109 -2.51 3.72 -0.58
C SER A 109 -1.52 3.45 0.57
N SER A 110 -1.34 2.18 0.95
CA SER A 110 -0.39 1.76 1.97
C SER A 110 1.04 1.87 1.46
N LEU A 111 1.32 1.39 0.23
CA LEU A 111 2.63 1.51 -0.43
C LEU A 111 3.06 2.96 -0.64
N ALA A 112 2.11 3.87 -0.84
CA ALA A 112 2.36 5.32 -0.92
C ALA A 112 2.75 5.95 0.43
N ARG A 113 2.54 5.25 1.55
CA ARG A 113 2.89 5.70 2.91
C ARG A 113 4.05 4.91 3.53
N THR A 114 4.51 3.85 2.86
CA THR A 114 5.63 3.02 3.29
C THR A 114 6.93 3.80 3.31
N ASP A 115 7.82 3.42 4.24
CA ASP A 115 9.19 3.90 4.25
C ASP A 115 10.04 3.06 3.28
N LEU A 116 10.47 3.67 2.18
CA LEU A 116 11.17 2.92 1.13
C LEU A 116 12.56 2.45 1.57
N THR A 117 13.14 3.02 2.63
CA THR A 117 14.43 2.56 3.17
C THR A 117 14.30 1.27 3.97
N GLU A 118 13.09 0.93 4.40
CA GLU A 118 12.81 -0.21 5.27
C GLU A 118 12.26 -1.42 4.48
N VAL A 119 12.11 -1.32 3.15
CA VAL A 119 11.48 -2.37 2.32
C VAL A 119 12.28 -2.71 1.06
N SER A 120 11.95 -3.85 0.46
CA SER A 120 12.51 -4.27 -0.83
C SER A 120 11.99 -3.35 -1.95
N PHE A 121 12.85 -2.43 -2.40
CA PHE A 121 12.50 -1.53 -3.50
C PHE A 121 12.06 -2.26 -4.79
N PRO A 122 12.75 -3.34 -5.24
CA PRO A 122 12.30 -4.13 -6.39
C PRO A 122 10.84 -4.57 -6.32
N PHE A 123 10.44 -5.12 -5.17
CA PHE A 123 9.11 -5.66 -5.00
C PHE A 123 8.07 -4.55 -4.86
N TRP A 124 8.42 -3.46 -4.14
CA TRP A 124 7.59 -2.26 -4.11
C TRP A 124 7.36 -1.70 -5.51
N LEU A 125 8.41 -1.58 -6.32
CA LEU A 125 8.34 -1.06 -7.69
C LEU A 125 7.48 -1.97 -8.57
N GLU A 126 7.69 -3.29 -8.51
CA GLU A 126 6.90 -4.27 -9.24
C GLU A 126 5.40 -4.13 -8.94
N LEU A 127 5.03 -4.03 -7.65
CA LEU A 127 3.63 -3.85 -7.25
C LEU A 127 3.04 -2.55 -7.78
N ILE A 128 3.76 -1.43 -7.68
CA ILE A 128 3.29 -0.14 -8.18
C ILE A 128 3.10 -0.19 -9.70
N LEU A 129 4.09 -0.68 -10.45
CA LEU A 129 3.99 -0.79 -11.91
C LEU A 129 2.84 -1.70 -12.34
N ALA A 130 2.68 -2.87 -11.70
CA ALA A 130 1.62 -3.81 -12.04
C ALA A 130 0.23 -3.17 -11.87
N HIS A 131 -0.02 -2.48 -10.77
CA HIS A 131 -1.32 -1.85 -10.52
C HIS A 131 -1.53 -0.58 -11.33
N SER A 132 -0.47 0.13 -11.68
CA SER A 132 -0.54 1.26 -12.60
C SER A 132 -0.97 0.82 -14.00
N LEU A 133 -0.45 -0.31 -14.48
CA LEU A 133 -0.85 -0.93 -15.76
C LEU A 133 -2.30 -1.45 -15.75
N GLU A 134 -2.85 -1.76 -14.57
CA GLU A 134 -4.27 -2.08 -14.39
C GLU A 134 -5.17 -0.83 -14.36
N GLY A 135 -4.60 0.39 -14.46
CA GLY A 135 -5.34 1.65 -14.49
C GLY A 135 -5.62 2.26 -13.13
N PHE A 136 -5.02 1.76 -12.04
CA PHE A 136 -5.11 2.39 -10.73
C PHE A 136 -4.21 3.64 -10.66
N ASP A 137 -4.66 4.65 -9.92
CA ASP A 137 -3.86 5.83 -9.62
C ASP A 137 -2.75 5.49 -8.62
N THR A 138 -1.50 5.50 -9.08
CA THR A 138 -0.31 5.29 -8.24
C THR A 138 0.52 6.57 -8.04
N SER A 139 -0.01 7.74 -8.41
CA SER A 139 0.70 9.03 -8.34
C SER A 139 1.25 9.33 -6.94
N ALA A 140 0.46 9.09 -5.89
CA ALA A 140 0.91 9.28 -4.49
C ALA A 140 2.10 8.38 -4.12
N ALA A 141 2.19 7.18 -4.68
CA ALA A 141 3.32 6.28 -4.46
C ALA A 141 4.57 6.80 -5.16
N VAL A 142 4.43 7.35 -6.36
CA VAL A 142 5.53 8.03 -7.06
C VAL A 142 5.97 9.27 -6.28
N GLU A 143 5.05 10.08 -5.77
CA GLU A 143 5.38 11.22 -4.90
C GLU A 143 6.13 10.81 -3.64
N ASN A 144 5.79 9.66 -3.05
CA ASN A 144 6.53 9.11 -1.92
C ASN A 144 7.96 8.72 -2.34
N TRP A 145 8.10 8.04 -3.48
CA TRP A 145 9.41 7.69 -4.04
C TRP A 145 10.26 8.92 -4.37
N LEU A 146 9.66 10.04 -4.78
CA LEU A 146 10.39 11.30 -5.00
C LEU A 146 11.06 11.85 -3.74
N LYS A 147 10.60 11.46 -2.54
CA LYS A 147 11.21 11.86 -1.26
C LYS A 147 12.41 10.99 -0.90
N ASP A 148 12.59 9.84 -1.55
CA ASP A 148 13.72 8.96 -1.34
C ASP A 148 15.00 9.58 -1.92
N THR A 149 16.05 9.61 -1.11
CA THR A 149 17.33 10.23 -1.45
C THR A 149 18.34 9.25 -2.04
N ARG A 150 18.00 7.96 -2.16
CA ARG A 150 18.87 6.98 -2.82
C ARG A 150 19.12 7.36 -4.28
N THR A 151 20.36 7.21 -4.72
CA THR A 151 20.81 7.61 -6.06
C THR A 151 20.59 6.53 -7.11
N SER A 152 20.53 5.27 -6.68
CA SER A 152 20.35 4.12 -7.55
C SER A 152 19.59 2.99 -6.87
N TYR A 153 19.02 2.12 -7.70
CA TYR A 153 18.16 1.03 -7.28
C TYR A 153 18.48 -0.23 -8.09
N GLN A 154 18.80 -1.31 -7.40
CA GLN A 154 19.00 -2.59 -8.04
C GLN A 154 17.66 -3.31 -8.16
N ILE A 155 17.12 -3.49 -9.39
CA ILE A 155 15.79 -4.11 -9.60
C ILE A 155 15.81 -5.62 -9.34
N SER A 156 16.97 -6.27 -9.49
CA SER A 156 17.13 -7.67 -9.09
C SER A 156 18.60 -7.96 -8.83
N ARG A 157 18.89 -9.06 -8.11
CA ARG A 157 20.26 -9.45 -7.73
C ARG A 157 21.24 -9.52 -8.91
N ARG A 158 20.74 -9.77 -10.13
CA ARG A 158 21.53 -9.81 -11.39
C ARG A 158 21.03 -8.83 -12.45
N GLY A 159 20.09 -7.96 -12.10
CA GLY A 159 19.45 -7.05 -13.02
C GLY A 159 20.23 -5.75 -13.19
N PRO A 160 19.79 -4.89 -14.12
CA PRO A 160 20.34 -3.56 -14.23
C PRO A 160 20.11 -2.77 -12.93
N VAL A 161 21.04 -1.88 -12.64
CA VAL A 161 20.87 -0.83 -11.64
C VAL A 161 20.21 0.35 -12.33
N LEU A 162 19.04 0.75 -11.86
CA LEU A 162 18.39 1.97 -12.32
C LEU A 162 18.93 3.15 -11.54
N ASP A 163 19.33 4.19 -12.24
CA ASP A 163 19.46 5.49 -11.58
C ASP A 163 18.06 6.06 -11.24
N ARG A 164 18.05 7.11 -10.43
CA ARG A 164 16.83 7.78 -10.02
C ARG A 164 15.98 8.25 -11.21
N LYS A 165 16.58 8.84 -12.26
CA LYS A 165 15.82 9.32 -13.44
C LYS A 165 15.18 8.16 -14.20
N GLN A 166 15.89 7.05 -14.36
CA GLN A 166 15.37 5.86 -15.02
C GLN A 166 14.18 5.28 -14.25
N ALA A 167 14.32 5.10 -12.92
CA ALA A 167 13.22 4.62 -12.08
C ALA A 167 11.99 5.56 -12.15
N PHE A 168 12.21 6.87 -12.15
CA PHE A 168 11.14 7.86 -12.34
C PHE A 168 10.41 7.69 -13.67
N PHE A 169 11.14 7.50 -14.78
CA PHE A 169 10.52 7.30 -16.09
C PHE A 169 9.70 6.01 -16.17
N HIS A 170 10.16 4.93 -15.52
CA HIS A 170 9.37 3.71 -15.42
C HIS A 170 8.08 3.92 -14.63
N LEU A 171 8.16 4.60 -13.48
CA LEU A 171 7.01 4.89 -12.63
C LEU A 171 5.99 5.78 -13.36
N ILE A 172 6.40 6.96 -13.82
CA ILE A 172 5.51 7.90 -14.52
C ILE A 172 4.98 7.32 -15.82
N GLY A 173 5.82 6.64 -16.59
CA GLY A 173 5.41 6.05 -17.87
C GLY A 173 4.38 4.93 -17.73
N SER A 174 4.22 4.36 -16.53
CA SER A 174 3.21 3.34 -16.24
C SER A 174 1.85 3.90 -15.79
N ILE A 175 1.78 5.20 -15.47
CA ILE A 175 0.57 5.86 -14.95
C ILE A 175 -0.28 6.37 -16.13
N ASP A 176 -1.60 6.24 -16.01
CA ASP A 176 -2.56 6.84 -16.96
C ASP A 176 -2.33 8.36 -17.08
N GLU A 177 -2.39 8.88 -18.31
CA GLU A 177 -2.07 10.28 -18.62
C GLU A 177 -2.81 11.28 -17.73
N LYS A 178 -4.05 10.98 -17.33
CA LYS A 178 -4.88 11.85 -16.47
C LYS A 178 -4.28 12.06 -15.08
N HIS A 179 -3.46 11.13 -14.59
CA HIS A 179 -2.76 11.21 -13.31
C HIS A 179 -1.28 11.57 -13.50
N ALA A 180 -0.64 11.11 -14.58
CA ALA A 180 0.76 11.38 -14.88
C ALA A 180 1.00 12.87 -15.21
N THR A 181 0.11 13.49 -15.98
CA THR A 181 0.28 14.88 -16.45
C THR A 181 0.32 15.89 -15.29
N PRO A 182 -0.64 15.90 -14.34
CA PRO A 182 -0.59 16.82 -13.21
C PRO A 182 0.68 16.65 -12.35
N LEU A 183 1.12 15.40 -12.16
CA LEU A 183 2.32 15.09 -11.39
C LEU A 183 3.58 15.61 -12.10
N LEU A 184 3.68 15.40 -13.41
CA LEU A 184 4.76 15.96 -14.23
C LEU A 184 4.77 17.48 -14.17
N GLU A 185 3.63 18.16 -14.33
CA GLU A 185 3.54 19.63 -14.24
C GLU A 185 4.02 20.15 -12.88
N LYS A 186 3.60 19.51 -11.78
CA LYS A 186 4.08 19.82 -10.42
C LYS A 186 5.61 19.73 -10.34
N ILE A 187 6.18 18.59 -10.76
CA ILE A 187 7.64 18.36 -10.72
C ILE A 187 8.41 19.37 -11.59
N GLY A 188 7.89 19.71 -12.77
CA GLY A 188 8.52 20.69 -13.65
C GLY A 188 8.45 22.13 -13.14
N SER A 189 7.44 22.45 -12.32
CA SER A 189 7.29 23.77 -11.72
C SER A 189 8.30 24.03 -10.59
N GLU A 190 8.73 22.97 -9.90
CA GLU A 190 9.72 23.03 -8.82
C GLU A 190 11.11 23.33 -9.39
N LYS A 191 11.74 24.46 -8.98
CA LYS A 191 13.04 24.90 -9.53
C LYS A 191 14.18 23.96 -9.18
N ASP A 192 14.18 23.45 -7.96
CA ASP A 192 15.28 22.66 -7.41
C ASP A 192 15.04 21.14 -7.49
N ASN A 193 14.01 20.70 -8.22
CA ASN A 193 13.71 19.28 -8.35
C ASN A 193 14.75 18.62 -9.27
N PRO A 194 15.51 17.61 -8.82
CA PRO A 194 16.55 16.96 -9.63
C PRO A 194 16.00 16.17 -10.83
N LEU A 195 14.68 15.95 -10.85
CA LEU A 195 13.95 15.31 -11.94
C LEU A 195 13.18 16.32 -12.79
N ARG A 196 13.36 17.63 -12.55
CA ARG A 196 12.80 18.70 -13.38
C ARG A 196 13.17 18.42 -14.83
N LEU A 197 12.16 18.05 -15.60
CA LEU A 197 12.30 17.80 -17.02
C LEU A 197 12.53 19.14 -17.72
N THR A 198 13.55 19.22 -18.58
CA THR A 198 13.70 20.36 -19.48
C THR A 198 12.54 20.34 -20.49
N SER A 199 12.22 21.49 -21.09
CA SER A 199 11.15 21.58 -22.10
C SER A 199 11.29 20.56 -23.24
N SER A 200 12.52 20.14 -23.55
CA SER A 200 12.83 19.08 -24.51
C SER A 200 12.35 17.68 -24.09
N THR A 201 12.21 17.37 -22.80
CA THR A 201 11.74 16.06 -22.34
C THR A 201 10.21 16.00 -22.25
N TYR A 202 9.54 17.13 -21.98
CA TYR A 202 8.06 17.20 -22.01
C TYR A 202 7.48 16.91 -23.40
N SER A 203 8.18 17.29 -24.47
CA SER A 203 7.73 17.06 -25.84
C SER A 203 7.68 15.57 -26.23
N TYR A 204 8.42 14.71 -25.51
CA TYR A 204 8.34 13.26 -25.69
C TYR A 204 7.03 12.68 -25.15
N PHE A 205 6.52 13.18 -24.04
CA PHE A 205 5.29 12.67 -23.41
C PHE A 205 4.00 13.21 -24.06
N ARG A 206 4.05 14.39 -24.68
CA ARG A 206 2.87 15.00 -25.32
C ARG A 206 2.55 14.48 -26.72
N LYS A 207 3.38 13.63 -27.32
CA LYS A 207 3.04 13.06 -28.63
C LYS A 207 2.00 11.96 -28.42
N PRO A 208 0.75 12.13 -28.90
CA PRO A 208 -0.22 11.05 -28.83
C PRO A 208 0.38 9.84 -29.55
N LEU A 209 0.43 8.69 -28.86
CA LEU A 209 0.71 7.41 -29.49
C LEU A 209 -0.34 7.27 -30.59
N LYS A 210 0.08 7.35 -31.87
CA LYS A 210 -0.83 7.13 -32.98
C LYS A 210 -1.49 5.78 -32.74
N PRO A 211 -2.83 5.67 -32.79
CA PRO A 211 -3.49 4.39 -32.60
C PRO A 211 -2.92 3.42 -33.63
N GLU A 212 -2.27 2.38 -33.14
CA GLU A 212 -1.73 1.32 -33.96
C GLU A 212 -2.94 0.66 -34.64
N ARG A 213 -3.08 0.87 -35.96
CA ARG A 213 -4.14 0.23 -36.73
C ARG A 213 -3.88 -1.27 -36.66
N ARG A 214 -4.65 -1.98 -35.83
CA ARG A 214 -4.71 -3.44 -35.89
C ARG A 214 -5.34 -3.80 -37.24
N HIS A 215 -4.53 -4.37 -38.11
CA HIS A 215 -4.94 -4.99 -39.37
C HIS A 215 -5.26 -6.47 -39.14
#